data_AF-A0A8T3ZGA9-F1
#
_entry.id   AF-A0A8T3ZGA9-F1
#
_cell.length_a   1.000
_cell.length_b   1.000
_cell.length_c   1.000
_cell.angle_alpha   90.00
_cell.angle_beta   90.00
_cell.angle_gamma   90.00
#
_symmetry.space_group_name_H-M   'P 1'
#
loop_
_entity.id
_entity.type
_entity.pdbx_description
1 polymer ?
#
loop_
_entity_poly.entity_id
_entity_poly.type
_entity_poly.pdbx_seq_one_letter_code
_entity_poly.pdbx_strand_id
1 'polypeptide(L)'
;MISKIVTVATTLLLLSILFSATAQPSDLGSVWSVQKLDISQGDVGDFSMVIDSKGNPHVCYYYRPNQKSNMLRYARYDGTRWKVETVDEQTGEGSISSPSLKLDSRDVPHIAYADLSAEAYDRGGTLKYLSPNGSAWKNETVGYFGILESFSFTFDTQDQPHFAVLDYSLIRKGSLDHITFTGLNWTTEVIDVGLPSSSLTSMVIDRHDRIHVGYSGVSYLTPIDTKNILKYALFDGRSWRNSTIGTGCDVGRTSMVLDSSENPLICYYDKGNTSLNYVSFNGTTWAHETIDSAWDVGDHCSLALDSGNEPRIAYYLRSTSSEFVDERHKEDPADIKCAYRSNSTWRTEFVEGANSFTESIALALDRNDTPYIVHKGYEAGGLFDFSTCARLLKKVPAGPGPEPGADSDNDSLPDMWETKKIGNLTYSGEDDSDGDGYTNFQEYQAGTDPMNILTRPNSVDRSASQIDYRIVAGVVIVTLVIIAAVIAMSSCRWRKSEPTVRDAATSSKPSRDESLESPPPPPSG
;
A
#
# COMPACT_ATOMS: atom_id res chain seq x y z
N MET A 1 4.66 -31.69 -52.72
CA MET A 1 4.86 -32.19 -51.34
C MET A 1 4.95 -31.07 -50.30
N ILE A 2 5.35 -29.83 -50.66
CA ILE A 2 5.39 -28.69 -49.73
C ILE A 2 3.99 -28.09 -49.44
N SER A 3 3.03 -28.13 -50.38
CA SER A 3 1.66 -27.62 -50.18
C SER A 3 0.75 -28.50 -49.30
N LYS A 4 1.26 -29.54 -48.63
CA LYS A 4 0.55 -30.27 -47.56
C LYS A 4 1.09 -29.98 -46.16
N ILE A 5 2.17 -29.21 -46.04
CA ILE A 5 2.72 -28.76 -44.75
C ILE A 5 2.04 -27.45 -44.31
N VAL A 6 1.68 -26.58 -45.27
CA VAL A 6 1.03 -25.28 -45.01
C VAL A 6 -0.42 -25.43 -44.49
N THR A 7 -1.14 -26.48 -44.85
CA THR A 7 -2.54 -26.72 -44.41
C THR A 7 -2.66 -27.32 -43.01
N VAL A 8 -1.57 -27.86 -42.44
CA VAL A 8 -1.52 -28.31 -41.04
C VAL A 8 -1.03 -27.19 -40.11
N ALA A 9 -0.17 -26.30 -40.61
CA ALA A 9 0.28 -25.11 -39.88
C ALA A 9 -0.84 -24.07 -39.63
N THR A 10 -1.91 -24.06 -40.45
CA THR A 10 -3.05 -23.14 -40.28
C THR A 10 -4.23 -23.71 -39.47
N THR A 11 -4.17 -24.98 -39.07
CA THR A 11 -5.14 -25.60 -38.15
C THR A 11 -4.58 -25.86 -36.75
N LEU A 12 -3.27 -25.61 -36.54
CA LEU A 12 -2.62 -25.66 -35.21
C LEU A 12 -2.23 -24.27 -34.65
N LEU A 13 -2.43 -23.18 -35.41
CA LEU A 13 -2.38 -21.80 -34.89
C LEU A 13 -3.78 -21.23 -34.56
N LEU A 14 -4.74 -22.11 -34.31
CA LEU A 14 -6.09 -21.78 -33.84
C LEU A 14 -6.49 -22.61 -32.61
N LEU A 15 -5.50 -23.25 -31.97
CA LEU A 15 -5.65 -24.01 -30.72
C LEU A 15 -4.59 -23.63 -29.67
N SER A 16 -4.00 -22.44 -29.80
CA SER A 16 -3.05 -21.85 -28.84
C SER A 16 -3.45 -20.43 -28.40
N ILE A 17 -4.70 -20.04 -28.64
CA ILE A 17 -5.32 -18.80 -28.13
C ILE A 17 -6.68 -19.16 -27.52
N LEU A 18 -6.64 -20.02 -26.50
CA LEU A 18 -7.73 -20.34 -25.58
C LEU A 18 -7.05 -20.91 -24.32
N PHE A 19 -7.28 -20.28 -23.16
CA PHE A 19 -6.45 -20.34 -21.93
C PHE A 19 -5.02 -19.78 -22.13
N SER A 20 -4.69 -18.52 -21.81
CA SER A 20 -4.93 -17.87 -20.52
C SER A 20 -5.31 -16.39 -20.66
N ALA A 21 -6.55 -16.16 -21.02
CA ALA A 21 -7.32 -15.07 -20.42
C ALA A 21 -8.57 -15.70 -19.82
N THR A 22 -8.43 -16.31 -18.63
CA THR A 22 -9.47 -16.05 -17.65
C THR A 22 -9.43 -14.56 -17.44
N ALA A 23 -10.32 -13.84 -18.14
CA ALA A 23 -10.82 -12.60 -17.57
C ALA A 23 -11.10 -12.92 -16.10
N GLN A 24 -10.60 -12.10 -15.19
CA GLN A 24 -11.09 -12.15 -13.83
C GLN A 24 -12.63 -12.18 -13.92
N PRO A 25 -13.34 -12.86 -13.01
CA PRO A 25 -14.65 -12.35 -12.65
C PRO A 25 -14.37 -10.92 -12.16
N SER A 26 -14.43 -9.97 -13.09
CA SER A 26 -14.41 -8.56 -12.75
C SER A 26 -15.60 -8.38 -11.84
N ASP A 27 -15.37 -7.75 -10.69
CA ASP A 27 -16.41 -7.25 -9.79
C ASP A 27 -17.19 -6.14 -10.55
N LEU A 28 -17.92 -6.53 -11.60
CA LEU A 28 -18.84 -5.71 -12.42
C LEU A 28 -20.08 -5.28 -11.63
N GLY A 29 -20.06 -5.52 -10.32
CA GLY A 29 -20.89 -4.90 -9.32
C GLY A 29 -20.03 -3.98 -8.46
N SER A 30 -19.26 -4.52 -7.51
CA SER A 30 -18.82 -3.71 -6.38
C SER A 30 -17.82 -2.59 -6.68
N VAL A 31 -18.12 -1.40 -6.16
CA VAL A 31 -17.26 -0.21 -6.17
C VAL A 31 -16.95 0.22 -4.73
N TRP A 32 -15.86 0.96 -4.54
CA TRP A 32 -15.53 1.56 -3.25
C TRP A 32 -16.17 2.94 -3.15
N SER A 33 -17.10 3.10 -2.20
CA SER A 33 -17.72 4.38 -1.86
C SER A 33 -16.82 5.13 -0.87
N VAL A 34 -16.42 6.35 -1.24
CA VAL A 34 -15.60 7.23 -0.39
C VAL A 34 -16.49 8.14 0.46
N GLN A 35 -16.17 8.30 1.74
CA GLN A 35 -16.79 9.28 2.64
C GLN A 35 -15.75 10.00 3.48
N LYS A 36 -15.80 11.33 3.55
CA LYS A 36 -15.05 12.12 4.54
C LYS A 36 -15.74 12.01 5.89
N LEU A 37 -15.03 11.53 6.93
CA LEU A 37 -15.59 11.40 8.28
C LEU A 37 -15.43 12.69 9.11
N ASP A 38 -14.43 13.50 8.79
CA ASP A 38 -14.13 14.79 9.39
C ASP A 38 -13.88 15.81 8.27
N ILE A 39 -14.48 17.00 8.40
CA ILE A 39 -14.35 18.13 7.46
C ILE A 39 -13.49 19.27 8.04
N SER A 40 -12.94 19.07 9.24
CA SER A 40 -12.07 20.04 9.89
C SER A 40 -10.75 20.16 9.15
N GLN A 41 -10.34 21.40 8.85
CA GLN A 41 -9.07 21.66 8.15
C GLN A 41 -7.88 21.39 9.08
N GLY A 42 -6.88 20.66 8.59
CA GLY A 42 -5.70 20.28 9.37
C GLY A 42 -4.98 19.05 8.82
N ASP A 43 -3.97 18.59 9.55
CA ASP A 43 -3.20 17.39 9.23
C ASP A 43 -3.72 16.21 10.07
N VAL A 44 -4.06 15.08 9.43
CA VAL A 44 -4.44 13.82 10.10
C VAL A 44 -3.40 12.73 9.90
N GLY A 45 -3.30 11.82 10.85
CA GLY A 45 -2.41 10.65 10.78
C GLY A 45 -2.86 9.55 11.73
N ASP A 46 -2.19 8.40 11.65
CA ASP A 46 -2.42 7.18 12.45
C ASP A 46 -3.89 6.84 12.74
N PHE A 47 -4.46 5.89 11.99
CA PHE A 47 -5.85 5.48 12.13
C PHE A 47 -5.97 4.14 12.86
N SER A 48 -6.98 4.03 13.71
CA SER A 48 -7.49 2.75 14.16
C SER A 48 -9.01 2.74 14.07
N MET A 49 -9.57 1.62 13.62
CA MET A 49 -11.00 1.47 13.40
C MET A 49 -11.53 0.13 13.90
N VAL A 50 -12.81 0.14 14.25
CA VAL A 50 -13.61 -1.02 14.64
C VAL A 50 -15.05 -0.82 14.20
N ILE A 51 -15.80 -1.89 14.00
CA ILE A 51 -17.23 -1.84 13.71
C ILE A 51 -18.00 -2.29 14.96
N ASP A 52 -19.05 -1.56 15.35
CA ASP A 52 -19.89 -1.93 16.49
C ASP A 52 -20.82 -3.11 16.19
N SER A 53 -21.48 -3.63 17.23
CA SER A 53 -22.47 -4.72 17.14
C SER A 53 -23.74 -4.37 16.32
N LYS A 54 -23.84 -3.15 15.76
CA LYS A 54 -24.92 -2.70 14.88
C LYS A 54 -24.44 -2.42 13.45
N GLY A 55 -23.15 -2.57 13.16
CA GLY A 55 -22.55 -2.31 11.85
C GLY A 55 -22.09 -0.87 11.64
N ASN A 56 -22.02 -0.05 12.69
CA ASN A 56 -21.53 1.32 12.61
C ASN A 56 -20.00 1.36 12.72
N PRO A 57 -19.28 2.05 11.81
CA PRO A 57 -17.86 2.27 11.96
C PRO A 57 -17.55 3.30 13.06
N HIS A 58 -16.55 2.95 13.87
CA HIS A 58 -15.92 3.79 14.89
C HIS A 58 -14.43 3.93 14.53
N VAL A 59 -13.89 5.13 14.61
CA VAL A 59 -12.54 5.48 14.17
C VAL A 59 -11.89 6.39 15.21
N CYS A 60 -10.66 6.12 15.61
CA CYS A 60 -9.81 7.13 16.27
C CYS A 60 -8.63 7.48 15.37
N TYR A 61 -8.16 8.72 15.49
CA TYR A 61 -7.07 9.25 14.67
C TYR A 61 -6.39 10.42 15.36
N TYR A 62 -5.13 10.62 15.02
CA TYR A 62 -4.41 11.83 15.36
C TYR A 62 -4.85 12.99 14.44
N TYR A 63 -4.97 14.19 15.02
CA TYR A 63 -5.33 15.41 14.30
C TYR A 63 -4.52 16.61 14.80
N ARG A 64 -3.99 17.38 13.84
CA ARG A 64 -3.17 18.58 14.03
C ARG A 64 -3.83 19.75 13.30
N PRO A 65 -4.62 20.60 13.98
CA PRO A 65 -5.24 21.77 13.34
C PRO A 65 -4.20 22.85 12.97
N ASN A 66 -3.03 22.82 13.60
CA ASN A 66 -1.92 23.74 13.36
C ASN A 66 -0.64 23.19 14.01
N GLN A 67 0.52 23.79 13.69
CA GLN A 67 1.86 23.37 14.16
C GLN A 67 2.10 23.43 15.69
N LYS A 68 1.12 23.79 16.51
CA LYS A 68 1.24 23.95 17.98
C LYS A 68 0.22 23.16 18.80
N SER A 69 -0.69 22.44 18.14
CA SER A 69 -1.78 21.69 18.77
C SER A 69 -1.79 20.26 18.26
N ASN A 70 -1.83 19.31 19.20
CA ASN A 70 -1.85 17.88 18.92
C ASN A 70 -3.10 17.31 19.58
N MET A 71 -4.04 16.79 18.80
CA MET A 71 -5.31 16.26 19.29
C MET A 71 -5.44 14.78 18.99
N LEU A 72 -6.06 14.05 19.90
CA LEU A 72 -6.64 12.74 19.64
C LEU A 72 -8.12 12.93 19.35
N ARG A 73 -8.57 12.48 18.18
CA ARG A 73 -9.98 12.52 17.80
C ARG A 73 -10.59 11.14 17.76
N TYR A 74 -11.88 11.12 18.05
CA TYR A 74 -12.74 9.95 17.95
C TYR A 74 -13.97 10.33 17.12
N ALA A 75 -14.24 9.51 16.12
CA ALA A 75 -15.38 9.64 15.23
C ALA A 75 -16.19 8.35 15.24
N ARG A 76 -17.51 8.49 15.36
CA ARG A 76 -18.44 7.36 15.29
C ARG A 76 -19.60 7.69 14.37
N TYR A 77 -19.96 6.74 13.52
CA TYR A 77 -21.18 6.85 12.73
C TYR A 77 -22.39 6.48 13.58
N ASP A 78 -23.50 7.21 13.46
CA ASP A 78 -24.74 6.94 14.23
C ASP A 78 -25.87 6.30 13.42
N GLY A 79 -25.53 5.75 12.24
CA GLY A 79 -26.48 5.27 11.24
C GLY A 79 -26.98 6.36 10.28
N THR A 80 -26.71 7.65 10.57
CA THR A 80 -27.08 8.77 9.69
C THR A 80 -25.91 9.71 9.39
N ARG A 81 -25.09 10.01 10.38
CA ARG A 81 -23.96 10.94 10.28
C ARG A 81 -22.80 10.54 11.18
N TRP A 82 -21.64 11.10 10.86
CA TRP A 82 -20.50 11.11 11.77
C TRP A 82 -20.72 12.07 12.94
N LYS A 83 -20.32 11.61 14.12
CA LYS A 83 -20.14 12.43 15.33
C LYS A 83 -18.66 12.37 15.68
N VAL A 84 -17.99 13.51 15.57
CA VAL A 84 -16.55 13.68 15.84
C VAL A 84 -16.40 14.46 17.15
N GLU A 85 -15.50 13.99 18.01
CA GLU A 85 -15.11 14.65 19.26
C GLU A 85 -13.59 14.60 19.44
N THR A 86 -13.01 15.65 20.03
CA THR A 86 -11.63 15.63 20.55
C THR A 86 -11.68 14.98 21.93
N VAL A 87 -10.94 13.88 22.11
CA VAL A 87 -10.93 13.07 23.35
C VAL A 87 -9.70 13.33 24.22
N ASP A 88 -8.63 13.85 23.62
CA ASP A 88 -7.51 14.48 24.32
C ASP A 88 -6.90 15.59 23.46
N GLU A 89 -6.34 16.63 24.10
CA GLU A 89 -5.67 17.75 23.43
C GLU A 89 -4.41 18.16 24.20
N GLN A 90 -3.29 18.24 23.49
CA GLN A 90 -2.03 18.77 23.97
C GLN A 90 -1.67 20.08 23.26
N THR A 91 -1.21 21.04 24.04
CA THR A 91 -0.70 22.34 23.55
C THR A 91 0.81 22.41 23.71
N GLY A 92 1.53 22.80 22.65
CA GLY A 92 2.98 23.00 22.67
C GLY A 92 3.78 21.95 21.88
N GLU A 93 5.09 21.91 22.14
CA GLU A 93 6.03 20.98 21.49
C GLU A 93 5.89 19.57 22.11
N GLY A 94 5.00 18.78 21.50
CA GLY A 94 4.70 17.41 21.86
C GLY A 94 4.06 16.69 20.67
N SER A 95 3.83 15.39 20.80
CA SER A 95 3.08 14.62 19.79
C SER A 95 2.20 13.55 20.43
N ILE A 96 1.04 13.33 19.83
CA ILE A 96 0.19 12.16 20.06
C ILE A 96 0.40 11.25 18.86
N SER A 97 0.62 9.95 19.07
CA SER A 97 0.87 9.01 17.97
C SER A 97 0.40 7.60 18.30
N SER A 98 0.33 6.76 17.25
CA SER A 98 -0.14 5.37 17.32
C SER A 98 -1.44 5.15 18.11
N PRO A 99 -2.50 5.98 17.95
CA PRO A 99 -3.79 5.70 18.55
C PRO A 99 -4.34 4.36 18.07
N SER A 100 -4.87 3.60 19.03
CA SER A 100 -5.48 2.29 18.85
C SER A 100 -6.85 2.33 19.51
N LEU A 101 -7.89 1.86 18.82
CA LEU A 101 -9.28 1.84 19.29
C LEU A 101 -9.77 0.39 19.35
N LYS A 102 -10.44 0.04 20.44
CA LYS A 102 -11.19 -1.21 20.62
C LYS A 102 -12.55 -0.90 21.25
N LEU A 103 -13.52 -1.76 21.01
CA LEU A 103 -14.77 -1.76 21.76
C LEU A 103 -14.73 -2.87 22.80
N ASP A 104 -15.35 -2.63 23.95
CA ASP A 104 -15.66 -3.69 24.91
C ASP A 104 -16.89 -4.51 24.45
N SER A 105 -17.27 -5.54 25.21
CA SER A 105 -18.42 -6.42 24.92
C SER A 105 -19.79 -5.73 24.82
N ARG A 106 -19.86 -4.42 25.15
CA ARG A 106 -21.07 -3.59 25.20
C ARG A 106 -21.02 -2.45 24.16
N ASP A 107 -20.12 -2.53 23.19
CA ASP A 107 -19.81 -1.48 22.20
C ASP A 107 -19.24 -0.18 22.81
N VAL A 108 -18.71 -0.21 24.03
CA VAL A 108 -18.11 0.97 24.67
C VAL A 108 -16.71 1.19 24.10
N PRO A 109 -16.40 2.36 23.53
CA PRO A 109 -15.10 2.63 22.91
C PRO A 109 -14.02 2.91 23.95
N HIS A 110 -12.86 2.28 23.80
CA HIS A 110 -11.66 2.55 24.57
C HIS A 110 -10.49 2.83 23.62
N ILE A 111 -9.66 3.82 23.96
CA ILE A 111 -8.58 4.28 23.08
C ILE A 111 -7.25 4.28 23.85
N ALA A 112 -6.23 3.63 23.30
CA ALA A 112 -4.86 3.73 23.77
C ALA A 112 -4.01 4.54 22.80
N TYR A 113 -3.01 5.27 23.28
CA TYR A 113 -2.12 6.08 22.42
C TYR A 113 -0.78 6.37 23.11
N ALA A 114 0.23 6.70 22.29
CA ALA A 114 1.52 7.18 22.76
C ALA A 114 1.48 8.71 22.92
N ASP A 115 1.76 9.18 24.14
CA ASP A 115 1.98 10.57 24.51
C ASP A 115 3.50 10.85 24.55
N LEU A 116 3.95 11.63 23.58
CA LEU A 116 5.33 12.04 23.34
C LEU A 116 5.50 13.56 23.57
N SER A 117 4.76 14.12 24.53
CA SER A 117 4.95 15.50 25.00
C SER A 117 6.38 15.75 25.52
N ALA A 118 6.85 17.01 25.51
CA ALA A 118 8.18 17.34 26.05
C ALA A 118 8.37 16.88 27.51
N GLU A 119 7.32 16.89 28.34
CA GLU A 119 7.35 16.36 29.71
C GLU A 119 7.50 14.83 29.77
N ALA A 120 7.06 14.13 28.74
CA ALA A 120 7.25 12.70 28.54
C ALA A 120 8.60 12.35 27.89
N TYR A 121 9.19 13.25 27.08
CA TYR A 121 10.46 13.01 26.37
C TYR A 121 11.62 12.70 27.34
N ASP A 122 11.76 13.45 28.43
CA ASP A 122 12.77 13.20 29.49
C ASP A 122 12.58 11.86 30.23
N ARG A 123 11.38 11.25 30.14
CA ARG A 123 11.04 9.95 30.74
C ARG A 123 11.00 8.82 29.72
N GLY A 124 10.97 9.19 28.44
CA GLY A 124 10.63 8.35 27.29
C GLY A 124 9.19 7.84 27.32
N GLY A 125 8.39 8.31 26.37
CA GLY A 125 7.18 7.64 25.84
C GLY A 125 6.15 7.21 26.89
N THR A 126 5.13 8.05 27.10
CA THR A 126 4.04 7.70 28.03
C THR A 126 2.94 6.96 27.28
N LEU A 127 2.59 5.74 27.72
CA LEU A 127 1.41 5.05 27.20
C LEU A 127 0.17 5.50 27.97
N LYS A 128 -0.86 5.93 27.24
CA LYS A 128 -2.10 6.46 27.76
C LYS A 128 -3.27 5.56 27.40
N TYR A 129 -4.30 5.57 28.26
CA TYR A 129 -5.54 4.84 28.07
C TYR A 129 -6.75 5.74 28.38
N LEU A 130 -7.70 5.78 27.46
CA LEU A 130 -8.95 6.53 27.54
C LEU A 130 -10.12 5.56 27.62
N SER A 131 -10.98 5.77 28.62
CA SER A 131 -12.25 5.05 28.79
C SER A 131 -13.40 6.04 29.03
N PRO A 132 -14.65 5.73 28.63
CA PRO A 132 -15.76 6.66 28.79
C PRO A 132 -16.19 6.80 30.25
N ASN A 133 -16.44 8.04 30.66
CA ASN A 133 -16.82 8.43 32.02
C ASN A 133 -17.98 9.43 31.97
N GLY A 134 -19.19 8.92 31.75
CA GLY A 134 -20.38 9.73 31.54
C GLY A 134 -20.33 10.46 30.20
N SER A 135 -20.19 11.79 30.24
CA SER A 135 -20.06 12.65 29.05
C SER A 135 -18.63 13.14 28.78
N ALA A 136 -17.64 12.55 29.46
CA ALA A 136 -16.23 12.88 29.33
C ALA A 136 -15.40 11.59 29.21
N TRP A 137 -14.12 11.73 28.89
CA TRP A 137 -13.17 10.61 28.85
C TRP A 137 -12.31 10.62 30.10
N LYS A 138 -12.15 9.45 30.74
CA LYS A 138 -11.18 9.22 31.81
C LYS A 138 -9.84 8.87 31.17
N ASN A 139 -8.84 9.72 31.37
CA ASN A 139 -7.47 9.55 30.88
C ASN A 139 -6.60 8.95 31.99
N GLU A 140 -5.92 7.83 31.70
CA GLU A 140 -5.05 7.12 32.62
C GLU A 140 -3.68 6.88 32.00
N THR A 141 -2.61 7.14 32.77
CA THR A 141 -1.26 6.71 32.39
C THR A 141 -1.11 5.22 32.70
N VAL A 142 -0.84 4.42 31.67
CA VAL A 142 -0.52 2.99 31.79
C VAL A 142 0.91 2.80 32.30
N GLY A 143 1.85 3.60 31.77
CA GLY A 143 3.25 3.60 32.19
C GLY A 143 4.16 4.48 31.32
N TYR A 144 5.47 4.36 31.53
CA TYR A 144 6.53 5.10 30.83
C TYR A 144 7.53 4.08 30.27
N PHE A 145 7.74 4.08 28.96
CA PHE A 145 8.33 2.93 28.24
C PHE A 145 9.58 3.27 27.41
N GLY A 146 10.19 4.46 27.60
CA GLY A 146 11.35 4.83 26.81
C GLY A 146 10.96 5.24 25.39
N ILE A 147 11.47 4.53 24.39
CA ILE A 147 11.07 4.73 22.99
C ILE A 147 9.77 3.94 22.75
N LEU A 148 8.62 4.63 22.82
CA LEU A 148 7.30 4.05 22.60
C LEU A 148 6.93 4.09 21.10
N GLU A 149 7.66 3.32 20.30
CA GLU A 149 7.43 3.18 18.84
C GLU A 149 6.39 2.10 18.49
N SER A 150 6.14 1.13 19.37
CA SER A 150 5.17 0.07 19.12
C SER A 150 4.49 -0.45 20.37
N PHE A 151 3.16 -0.49 20.32
CA PHE A 151 2.33 -1.25 21.24
C PHE A 151 1.10 -1.80 20.49
N SER A 152 0.44 -2.78 21.10
CA SER A 152 -0.85 -3.30 20.67
C SER A 152 -1.70 -3.57 21.90
N PHE A 153 -3.03 -3.41 21.81
CA PHE A 153 -3.92 -3.68 22.93
C PHE A 153 -5.25 -4.31 22.48
N THR A 154 -5.85 -5.06 23.39
CA THR A 154 -7.13 -5.75 23.20
C THR A 154 -7.76 -6.07 24.57
N PHE A 155 -8.97 -6.61 24.59
CA PHE A 155 -9.66 -7.06 25.79
C PHE A 155 -9.57 -8.58 25.97
N ASP A 156 -9.65 -9.02 27.23
CA ASP A 156 -10.02 -10.40 27.58
C ASP A 156 -11.56 -10.59 27.57
N THR A 157 -12.05 -11.78 27.90
CA THR A 157 -13.50 -12.07 27.97
C THR A 157 -14.26 -11.36 29.10
N GLN A 158 -13.56 -10.58 29.93
CA GLN A 158 -14.11 -9.79 31.06
C GLN A 158 -14.01 -8.28 30.83
N ASP A 159 -13.70 -7.84 29.59
CA ASP A 159 -13.46 -6.45 29.21
C ASP A 159 -12.25 -5.81 29.96
N GLN A 160 -11.29 -6.60 30.43
CA GLN A 160 -10.05 -6.09 31.03
C GLN A 160 -9.03 -5.76 29.92
N PRO A 161 -8.47 -4.54 29.89
CA PRO A 161 -7.53 -4.12 28.84
C PRO A 161 -6.15 -4.75 29.02
N HIS A 162 -5.67 -5.43 27.99
CA HIS A 162 -4.36 -6.07 27.90
C HIS A 162 -3.52 -5.41 26.81
N PHE A 163 -2.23 -5.23 27.06
CA PHE A 163 -1.27 -4.58 26.15
C PHE A 163 -0.04 -5.44 25.90
N ALA A 164 0.48 -5.44 24.68
CA ALA A 164 1.88 -5.77 24.37
C ALA A 164 2.61 -4.47 24.07
N VAL A 165 3.70 -4.17 24.77
CA VAL A 165 4.45 -2.90 24.64
C VAL A 165 5.94 -3.19 24.51
N LEU A 166 6.61 -2.51 23.57
CA LEU A 166 8.07 -2.52 23.55
C LEU A 166 8.60 -1.50 24.58
N ASP A 167 9.25 -1.98 25.63
CA ASP A 167 9.84 -1.16 26.69
C ASP A 167 11.34 -0.93 26.43
N TYR A 168 11.66 0.30 26.05
CA TYR A 168 12.99 0.84 25.84
C TYR A 168 13.45 1.80 26.94
N SER A 169 12.82 1.75 28.12
CA SER A 169 13.25 2.50 29.30
C SER A 169 14.70 2.17 29.68
N LEU A 170 15.32 3.07 30.45
CA LEU A 170 16.70 2.92 30.94
C LEU A 170 16.95 1.62 31.73
N ILE A 171 15.89 0.99 32.24
CA ILE A 171 15.92 -0.24 33.03
C ILE A 171 15.75 -1.48 32.12
N ARG A 172 14.75 -1.48 31.21
CA ARG A 172 14.43 -2.64 30.35
C ARG A 172 15.33 -2.76 29.12
N LYS A 173 15.60 -1.63 28.44
CA LYS A 173 16.49 -1.54 27.26
C LYS A 173 16.13 -2.51 26.12
N GLY A 174 14.84 -2.65 25.80
CA GLY A 174 14.35 -3.52 24.73
C GLY A 174 13.81 -4.85 25.26
N SER A 175 12.81 -4.79 26.14
CA SER A 175 11.93 -5.93 26.41
C SER A 175 10.58 -5.76 25.74
N LEU A 176 9.93 -6.87 25.38
CA LEU A 176 8.52 -6.87 25.05
C LEU A 176 7.77 -7.25 26.33
N ASP A 177 6.91 -6.35 26.79
CA ASP A 177 6.21 -6.46 28.06
C ASP A 177 4.69 -6.64 27.82
N HIS A 178 4.08 -7.54 28.60
CA HIS A 178 2.63 -7.63 28.73
C HIS A 178 2.18 -6.74 29.89
N ILE A 179 1.10 -5.98 29.70
CA ILE A 179 0.48 -5.18 30.75
C ILE A 179 -1.01 -5.51 30.82
N THR A 180 -1.55 -5.65 32.03
CA THR A 180 -2.99 -5.81 32.28
C THR A 180 -3.45 -4.94 33.45
N PHE A 181 -4.75 -4.65 33.53
CA PHE A 181 -5.37 -3.84 34.59
C PHE A 181 -6.09 -4.71 35.61
N THR A 182 -5.61 -4.73 36.85
CA THR A 182 -6.15 -5.59 37.94
C THR A 182 -7.47 -5.08 38.56
N GLY A 183 -8.11 -4.08 37.96
CA GLY A 183 -9.20 -3.32 38.58
C GLY A 183 -8.73 -2.20 39.54
N LEU A 184 -7.45 -2.21 39.97
CA LEU A 184 -6.87 -1.20 40.86
C LEU A 184 -5.59 -0.56 40.31
N ASN A 185 -4.76 -1.32 39.60
CA ASN A 185 -3.50 -0.85 39.04
C ASN A 185 -3.14 -1.61 37.75
N TRP A 186 -2.22 -1.03 36.99
CA TRP A 186 -1.54 -1.69 35.89
C TRP A 186 -0.42 -2.59 36.45
N THR A 187 -0.36 -3.83 35.97
CA THR A 187 0.69 -4.80 36.31
C THR A 187 1.40 -5.27 35.05
N THR A 188 2.72 -5.44 35.12
CA THR A 188 3.58 -5.71 33.97
C THR A 188 4.35 -7.03 34.12
N GLU A 189 4.30 -7.87 33.09
CA GLU A 189 5.10 -9.08 32.94
C GLU A 189 6.00 -8.97 31.69
N VAL A 190 7.11 -9.74 31.64
CA VAL A 190 8.01 -9.74 30.49
C VAL A 190 7.66 -10.91 29.58
N ILE A 191 7.39 -10.63 28.31
CA ILE A 191 7.19 -11.62 27.24
C ILE A 191 8.56 -12.05 26.69
N ASP A 192 9.42 -11.09 26.32
CA ASP A 192 10.72 -11.35 25.67
C ASP A 192 11.73 -10.22 25.93
N VAL A 193 13.01 -10.45 25.65
CA VAL A 193 14.11 -9.49 25.94
C VAL A 193 15.16 -9.42 24.83
N GLY A 194 15.90 -8.30 24.79
CA GLY A 194 17.00 -8.10 23.84
C GLY A 194 16.53 -7.75 22.42
N LEU A 195 15.36 -7.13 22.32
CA LEU A 195 14.73 -6.70 21.06
C LEU A 195 15.22 -5.30 20.65
N PRO A 196 15.33 -5.00 19.34
CA PRO A 196 15.69 -3.68 18.83
C PRO A 196 14.52 -2.69 18.96
N SER A 197 14.79 -1.38 18.95
CA SER A 197 13.73 -0.35 19.07
C SER A 197 12.75 -0.38 17.90
N SER A 198 13.22 -0.78 16.72
CA SER A 198 12.43 -1.00 15.50
C SER A 198 11.54 -2.26 15.54
N SER A 199 11.34 -2.89 16.70
CA SER A 199 10.46 -4.04 16.85
C SER A 199 9.00 -3.60 16.84
N LEU A 200 8.18 -4.32 16.08
CA LEU A 200 6.77 -4.01 15.88
C LEU A 200 5.93 -5.17 16.42
N THR A 201 4.85 -4.87 17.12
CA THR A 201 4.03 -5.86 17.84
C THR A 201 2.55 -5.78 17.49
N SER A 202 1.88 -6.95 17.47
CA SER A 202 0.45 -7.09 17.27
C SER A 202 -0.07 -8.16 18.24
N MET A 203 -1.11 -7.82 19.02
CA MET A 203 -1.68 -8.68 20.06
C MET A 203 -3.16 -8.96 19.76
N VAL A 204 -3.57 -10.21 19.99
CA VAL A 204 -4.97 -10.64 20.04
C VAL A 204 -5.16 -11.60 21.21
N ILE A 205 -6.39 -11.69 21.74
CA ILE A 205 -6.75 -12.62 22.81
C ILE A 205 -7.84 -13.55 22.28
N ASP A 206 -7.71 -14.84 22.61
CA ASP A 206 -8.61 -15.90 22.20
C ASP A 206 -9.81 -16.02 23.15
N ARG A 207 -10.86 -16.75 22.74
CA ARG A 207 -12.08 -16.95 23.56
C ARG A 207 -11.88 -17.68 24.91
N HIS A 208 -10.66 -18.08 25.24
CA HIS A 208 -10.28 -18.74 26.49
C HIS A 208 -9.24 -17.90 27.28
N ASP A 209 -9.15 -16.60 27.00
CA ASP A 209 -8.21 -15.63 27.59
C ASP A 209 -6.71 -15.97 27.36
N ARG A 210 -6.39 -16.80 26.35
CA ARG A 210 -5.01 -17.01 25.92
C ARG A 210 -4.55 -15.81 25.11
N ILE A 211 -3.34 -15.35 25.38
CA ILE A 211 -2.81 -14.13 24.76
C ILE A 211 -1.83 -14.50 23.65
N HIS A 212 -2.12 -14.06 22.42
CA HIS A 212 -1.34 -14.31 21.23
C HIS A 212 -0.64 -13.00 20.82
N VAL A 213 0.68 -13.03 20.66
CA VAL A 213 1.47 -11.85 20.28
C VAL A 213 2.39 -12.19 19.12
N GLY A 214 2.21 -11.53 17.99
CA GLY A 214 3.11 -11.58 16.84
C GLY A 214 4.00 -10.35 16.82
N TYR A 215 5.31 -10.54 16.77
CA TYR A 215 6.27 -9.44 16.91
C TYR A 215 7.54 -9.66 16.09
N SER A 216 8.25 -8.58 15.77
CA SER A 216 9.59 -8.66 15.19
C SER A 216 10.70 -8.61 16.26
N GLY A 217 11.89 -9.13 15.93
CA GLY A 217 13.07 -9.12 16.81
C GLY A 217 14.34 -9.60 16.11
N VAL A 218 15.50 -9.63 16.78
CA VAL A 218 16.80 -9.95 16.12
C VAL A 218 16.96 -11.43 15.75
N SER A 219 17.55 -11.70 14.59
CA SER A 219 18.16 -12.99 14.24
C SER A 219 19.53 -13.17 14.91
N TYR A 220 19.63 -13.97 15.97
CA TYR A 220 20.95 -14.29 16.58
C TYR A 220 21.79 -15.29 15.77
N LEU A 221 21.37 -15.67 14.56
CA LEU A 221 22.01 -16.73 13.77
C LEU A 221 23.34 -16.30 13.11
N THR A 222 23.58 -14.99 12.92
CA THR A 222 24.93 -14.48 12.60
C THR A 222 25.20 -13.15 13.30
N PRO A 223 26.45 -12.82 13.70
CA PRO A 223 26.77 -11.56 14.40
C PRO A 223 26.64 -10.27 13.58
N ILE A 224 26.21 -10.36 12.30
CA ILE A 224 26.16 -9.24 11.34
C ILE A 224 24.73 -9.03 10.82
N ASP A 225 23.84 -10.01 10.94
CA ASP A 225 22.48 -9.93 10.43
C ASP A 225 21.55 -9.22 11.43
N THR A 226 21.47 -7.90 11.32
CA THR A 226 20.61 -7.04 12.15
C THR A 226 19.14 -7.06 11.72
N LYS A 227 18.73 -7.97 10.83
CA LYS A 227 17.35 -8.06 10.34
C LYS A 227 16.36 -8.46 11.43
N ASN A 228 15.18 -7.89 11.30
CA ASN A 228 14.02 -8.22 12.10
C ASN A 228 13.40 -9.54 11.60
N ILE A 229 13.43 -10.61 12.40
CA ILE A 229 12.73 -11.87 12.13
C ILE A 229 11.34 -11.90 12.75
N LEU A 230 10.42 -12.67 12.15
CA LEU A 230 9.07 -12.84 12.68
C LEU A 230 9.07 -13.84 13.85
N LYS A 231 8.58 -13.39 15.00
CA LYS A 231 8.46 -14.16 16.25
C LYS A 231 7.00 -14.18 16.72
N TYR A 232 6.69 -15.17 17.55
CA TYR A 232 5.36 -15.37 18.11
C TYR A 232 5.45 -15.87 19.55
N ALA A 233 4.66 -15.27 20.43
CA ALA A 233 4.52 -15.64 21.82
C ALA A 233 3.06 -15.99 22.14
N LEU A 234 2.87 -17.03 22.95
CA LEU A 234 1.58 -17.47 23.47
C LEU A 234 1.62 -17.52 25.00
N PHE A 235 0.70 -16.83 25.66
CA PHE A 235 0.39 -17.04 27.08
C PHE A 235 -0.73 -18.08 27.20
N ASP A 236 -0.46 -19.20 27.87
CA ASP A 236 -1.40 -20.31 28.03
C ASP A 236 -2.26 -20.23 29.31
N GLY A 237 -2.36 -19.04 29.91
CA GLY A 237 -2.97 -18.83 31.23
C GLY A 237 -2.03 -19.16 32.41
N ARG A 238 -0.79 -19.59 32.15
CA ARG A 238 0.21 -19.91 33.18
C ARG A 238 1.62 -19.42 32.85
N SER A 239 2.02 -19.46 31.59
CA SER A 239 3.35 -19.04 31.15
C SER A 239 3.38 -18.62 29.69
N TRP A 240 4.32 -17.72 29.40
CA TRP A 240 4.69 -17.32 28.04
C TRP A 240 5.53 -18.41 27.36
N ARG A 241 5.22 -18.67 26.08
CA ARG A 241 5.95 -19.60 25.20
C ARG A 241 6.27 -18.91 23.89
N ASN A 242 7.55 -18.66 23.65
CA ASN A 242 8.02 -17.89 22.49
C ASN A 242 8.59 -18.82 21.41
N SER A 243 8.45 -18.42 20.16
CA SER A 243 8.90 -19.15 18.97
C SER A 243 9.32 -18.20 17.86
N THR A 244 10.25 -18.63 17.02
CA THR A 244 10.58 -17.95 15.75
C THR A 244 9.76 -18.59 14.63
N ILE A 245 9.03 -17.78 13.87
CA ILE A 245 8.21 -18.24 12.74
C ILE A 245 9.04 -18.25 11.46
N GLY A 246 9.73 -17.17 11.15
CA GLY A 246 10.47 -17.00 9.90
C GLY A 246 11.88 -16.44 10.13
N THR A 247 12.84 -16.93 9.34
CA THR A 247 14.24 -16.45 9.33
C THR A 247 14.62 -15.97 7.93
N GLY A 248 15.31 -14.84 7.81
CA GLY A 248 15.80 -14.29 6.54
C GLY A 248 14.92 -13.19 5.90
N CYS A 249 13.71 -12.98 6.43
CA CYS A 249 12.93 -11.75 6.23
C CYS A 249 13.51 -10.58 7.04
N ASP A 250 13.16 -9.35 6.65
CA ASP A 250 13.33 -8.15 7.48
C ASP A 250 11.96 -7.53 7.78
N VAL A 251 11.36 -7.97 8.87
CA VAL A 251 9.95 -7.73 9.22
C VAL A 251 9.71 -6.27 9.62
N GLY A 252 8.87 -5.62 8.81
CA GLY A 252 8.25 -4.33 9.08
C GLY A 252 6.96 -4.46 9.89
N ARG A 253 5.95 -3.66 9.54
CA ARG A 253 4.66 -3.66 10.25
C ARG A 253 3.95 -4.99 10.10
N THR A 254 3.26 -5.40 11.17
CA THR A 254 2.53 -6.66 11.29
C THR A 254 1.07 -6.38 11.66
N SER A 255 0.16 -7.27 11.26
CA SER A 255 -1.23 -7.28 11.72
C SER A 255 -1.65 -8.73 11.95
N MET A 256 -2.16 -9.02 13.15
CA MET A 256 -2.56 -10.37 13.59
C MET A 256 -4.06 -10.45 13.84
N VAL A 257 -4.64 -11.60 13.49
CA VAL A 257 -6.00 -12.03 13.82
C VAL A 257 -6.00 -13.51 14.20
N LEU A 258 -7.10 -14.00 14.79
CA LEU A 258 -7.34 -15.43 15.00
C LEU A 258 -8.45 -15.93 14.07
N ASP A 259 -8.31 -17.14 13.54
CA ASP A 259 -9.43 -17.85 12.91
C ASP A 259 -10.44 -18.36 13.96
N SER A 260 -11.60 -18.84 13.52
CA SER A 260 -12.63 -19.45 14.39
C SER A 260 -12.17 -20.68 15.19
N SER A 261 -10.99 -21.24 14.87
CA SER A 261 -10.34 -22.33 15.60
C SER A 261 -9.29 -21.82 16.62
N GLU A 262 -9.17 -20.50 16.79
CA GLU A 262 -8.18 -19.81 17.62
C GLU A 262 -6.72 -20.00 17.14
N ASN A 263 -6.51 -20.22 15.84
CA ASN A 263 -5.18 -20.21 15.25
C ASN A 263 -4.76 -18.79 14.83
N PRO A 264 -3.51 -18.36 15.09
CA PRO A 264 -3.01 -17.07 14.64
C PRO A 264 -2.74 -17.01 13.14
N LEU A 265 -3.23 -15.95 12.51
CA LEU A 265 -2.97 -15.52 11.15
C LEU A 265 -2.28 -14.14 11.22
N ILE A 266 -1.19 -13.94 10.48
CA ILE A 266 -0.39 -12.70 10.53
C ILE A 266 -0.06 -12.27 9.10
N CYS A 267 -0.37 -11.03 8.73
CA CYS A 267 0.27 -10.38 7.57
C CYS A 267 1.41 -9.48 8.03
N TYR A 268 2.45 -9.37 7.21
CA TYR A 268 3.61 -8.53 7.49
C TYR A 268 4.28 -8.04 6.22
N TYR A 269 4.92 -6.87 6.32
CA TYR A 269 5.85 -6.37 5.33
C TYR A 269 7.22 -7.02 5.51
N ASP A 270 7.81 -7.57 4.45
CA ASP A 270 9.21 -7.98 4.41
C ASP A 270 10.01 -6.93 3.64
N LYS A 271 10.70 -6.05 4.37
CA LYS A 271 11.57 -4.98 3.83
C LYS A 271 12.70 -5.53 2.98
N GLY A 272 13.21 -6.72 3.33
CA GLY A 272 14.34 -7.34 2.64
C GLY A 272 13.98 -7.86 1.25
N ASN A 273 12.69 -8.17 1.04
CA ASN A 273 12.13 -8.64 -0.23
C ASN A 273 11.03 -7.70 -0.76
N THR A 274 10.95 -6.48 -0.21
CA THR A 274 9.98 -5.43 -0.54
C THR A 274 8.56 -5.95 -0.82
N SER A 275 8.01 -6.80 0.05
CA SER A 275 6.77 -7.55 -0.26
C SER A 275 5.83 -7.75 0.91
N LEU A 276 4.54 -7.87 0.59
CA LEU A 276 3.48 -8.19 1.54
C LEU A 276 3.37 -9.71 1.66
N ASN A 277 3.59 -10.22 2.86
CA ASN A 277 3.63 -11.64 3.16
C ASN A 277 2.62 -12.01 4.25
N TYR A 278 2.30 -13.29 4.31
CA TYR A 278 1.29 -13.88 5.18
C TYR A 278 1.79 -15.18 5.78
N VAL A 279 1.50 -15.38 7.06
CA VAL A 279 1.65 -16.68 7.72
C VAL A 279 0.36 -17.07 8.41
N SER A 280 0.04 -18.37 8.35
CA SER A 280 -1.08 -18.97 9.07
C SER A 280 -0.60 -20.20 9.83
N PHE A 281 -1.06 -20.35 11.07
CA PHE A 281 -0.81 -21.55 11.86
C PHE A 281 -1.97 -22.54 11.68
N ASN A 282 -1.68 -23.82 11.52
CA ASN A 282 -2.71 -24.87 11.37
C ASN A 282 -2.91 -25.71 12.65
N GLY A 283 -2.48 -25.21 13.81
CA GLY A 283 -2.40 -25.95 15.07
C GLY A 283 -1.09 -26.75 15.26
N THR A 284 -0.28 -26.94 14.22
CA THR A 284 0.99 -27.70 14.29
C THR A 284 2.18 -27.03 13.61
N THR A 285 1.97 -26.38 12.47
CA THR A 285 3.01 -25.76 11.64
C THR A 285 2.54 -24.42 11.08
N TRP A 286 3.48 -23.51 10.84
CA TRP A 286 3.24 -22.28 10.11
C TRP A 286 3.36 -22.53 8.60
N ALA A 287 2.35 -22.11 7.84
CA ALA A 287 2.41 -22.01 6.38
C ALA A 287 2.73 -20.56 5.99
N HIS A 288 3.60 -20.37 5.01
CA HIS A 288 4.08 -19.07 4.54
C HIS A 288 3.64 -18.83 3.09
N GLU A 289 3.10 -17.65 2.80
CA GLU A 289 2.66 -17.25 1.47
C GLU A 289 2.97 -15.76 1.21
N THR A 290 3.43 -15.45 0.00
CA THR A 290 3.54 -14.07 -0.47
C THR A 290 2.22 -13.65 -1.11
N ILE A 291 1.67 -12.51 -0.70
CA ILE A 291 0.40 -11.96 -1.18
C ILE A 291 0.62 -11.12 -2.43
N ASP A 292 1.55 -10.17 -2.31
CA ASP A 292 1.92 -9.24 -3.37
C ASP A 292 3.43 -8.94 -3.26
N SER A 293 4.09 -8.96 -4.41
CA SER A 293 5.52 -8.68 -4.58
C SER A 293 5.80 -8.08 -5.96
N ALA A 294 4.78 -7.45 -6.58
CA ALA A 294 4.94 -6.81 -7.89
C ALA A 294 5.84 -5.56 -7.82
N TRP A 295 5.83 -4.91 -6.65
CA TRP A 295 6.52 -3.68 -6.30
C TRP A 295 6.88 -3.71 -4.82
N ASP A 296 7.43 -2.62 -4.28
CA ASP A 296 7.57 -2.44 -2.83
C ASP A 296 6.19 -2.19 -2.19
N VAL A 297 5.65 -3.21 -1.51
CA VAL A 297 4.25 -3.25 -1.05
C VAL A 297 4.13 -3.80 0.37
N GLY A 298 3.10 -3.33 1.09
CA GLY A 298 2.75 -3.85 2.42
C GLY A 298 3.27 -3.02 3.59
N ASP A 299 4.10 -1.99 3.33
CA ASP A 299 4.44 -0.99 4.34
C ASP A 299 3.15 -0.32 4.81
N HIS A 300 2.79 -0.57 6.08
CA HIS A 300 1.43 -0.41 6.63
C HIS A 300 0.40 -1.36 5.98
N CYS A 301 0.18 -2.49 6.63
CA CYS A 301 -0.86 -3.47 6.31
C CYS A 301 -1.84 -3.68 7.49
N SER A 302 -3.12 -3.91 7.20
CA SER A 302 -4.16 -4.19 8.19
C SER A 302 -4.97 -5.42 7.75
N LEU A 303 -5.04 -6.45 8.61
CA LEU A 303 -5.69 -7.74 8.34
C LEU A 303 -6.98 -7.88 9.15
N ALA A 304 -8.03 -8.37 8.49
CA ALA A 304 -9.29 -8.79 9.09
C ALA A 304 -9.78 -10.08 8.42
N LEU A 305 -10.63 -10.87 9.10
CA LEU A 305 -11.25 -12.08 8.53
C LEU A 305 -12.73 -11.86 8.28
N ASP A 306 -13.23 -12.41 7.17
CA ASP A 306 -14.66 -12.53 6.95
C ASP A 306 -15.27 -13.71 7.74
N SER A 307 -16.60 -13.85 7.70
CA SER A 307 -17.35 -14.90 8.38
C SER A 307 -17.00 -16.33 7.94
N GLY A 308 -16.28 -16.48 6.81
CA GLY A 308 -15.72 -17.75 6.32
C GLY A 308 -14.31 -18.07 6.85
N ASN A 309 -13.71 -17.18 7.64
CA ASN A 309 -12.27 -17.11 7.97
C ASN A 309 -11.36 -16.76 6.79
N GLU A 310 -11.89 -16.27 5.67
CA GLU A 310 -11.05 -15.88 4.53
C GLU A 310 -10.49 -14.46 4.78
N PRO A 311 -9.17 -14.26 4.64
CA PRO A 311 -8.54 -12.99 4.96
C PRO A 311 -8.93 -11.87 3.98
N ARG A 312 -9.02 -10.65 4.51
CA ARG A 312 -8.96 -9.38 3.80
C ARG A 312 -7.81 -8.57 4.36
N ILE A 313 -6.99 -7.99 3.48
CA ILE A 313 -5.82 -7.22 3.89
C ILE A 313 -5.79 -5.90 3.11
N ALA A 314 -5.88 -4.79 3.81
CA ALA A 314 -5.68 -3.46 3.23
C ALA A 314 -4.21 -3.06 3.39
N TYR A 315 -3.61 -2.52 2.33
CA TYR A 315 -2.19 -2.14 2.31
C TYR A 315 -1.90 -1.05 1.27
N TYR A 316 -0.74 -0.39 1.40
CA TYR A 316 -0.24 0.55 0.40
C TYR A 316 0.84 -0.04 -0.50
N LEU A 317 0.94 0.54 -1.70
CA LEU A 317 2.09 0.52 -2.57
C LEU A 317 3.11 1.59 -2.14
N ARG A 318 4.29 1.19 -1.66
CA ARG A 318 5.39 2.12 -1.36
C ARG A 318 6.19 2.40 -2.64
N SER A 319 5.92 3.49 -3.34
CA SER A 319 6.82 3.90 -4.44
C SER A 319 8.11 4.50 -3.89
N THR A 320 9.25 4.00 -4.37
CA THR A 320 10.58 4.46 -3.94
C THR A 320 11.21 5.47 -4.89
N SER A 321 10.50 6.04 -5.86
CA SER A 321 11.06 7.10 -6.72
C SER A 321 10.04 8.12 -7.20
N SER A 322 10.45 9.40 -7.16
CA SER A 322 9.85 10.50 -7.92
C SER A 322 10.50 10.67 -9.31
N GLU A 323 11.28 9.68 -9.78
CA GLU A 323 12.16 9.81 -10.97
C GLU A 323 11.90 8.79 -12.08
N PHE A 324 11.10 7.73 -11.85
CA PHE A 324 10.75 6.76 -12.90
C PHE A 324 9.25 6.46 -12.96
N VAL A 325 8.50 7.35 -13.61
CA VAL A 325 7.24 6.99 -14.26
C VAL A 325 7.59 6.27 -15.57
N ASP A 326 7.58 4.94 -15.57
CA ASP A 326 7.69 4.17 -16.83
C ASP A 326 6.38 4.35 -17.60
N GLU A 327 6.44 4.89 -18.82
CA GLU A 327 5.28 5.12 -19.71
C GLU A 327 4.41 3.87 -19.97
N ARG A 328 4.86 2.69 -19.54
CA ARG A 328 4.16 1.40 -19.67
C ARG A 328 3.20 1.07 -18.51
N HIS A 329 3.25 1.76 -17.36
CA HIS A 329 2.42 1.41 -16.18
C HIS A 329 1.75 2.63 -15.55
N LYS A 330 0.45 2.51 -15.27
CA LYS A 330 -0.45 3.62 -14.85
C LYS A 330 -0.92 3.46 -13.39
N GLU A 331 0.01 3.20 -12.47
CA GLU A 331 -0.28 3.09 -11.02
C GLU A 331 0.52 4.18 -10.31
N ASP A 332 -0.14 4.96 -9.46
CA ASP A 332 0.44 6.15 -8.84
C ASP A 332 1.17 5.81 -7.53
N PRO A 333 2.16 6.61 -7.12
CA PRO A 333 2.90 6.36 -5.88
C PRO A 333 1.98 6.51 -4.66
N ALA A 334 1.79 5.42 -3.89
CA ALA A 334 0.94 5.28 -2.70
C ALA A 334 -0.50 4.73 -2.90
N ASP A 335 -0.81 4.11 -4.04
CA ASP A 335 -2.09 3.39 -4.24
C ASP A 335 -2.50 2.47 -3.07
N ILE A 336 -3.78 2.57 -2.67
CA ILE A 336 -4.43 1.67 -1.70
C ILE A 336 -4.89 0.42 -2.44
N LYS A 337 -4.52 -0.73 -1.91
CA LYS A 337 -4.93 -2.04 -2.41
C LYS A 337 -5.60 -2.85 -1.32
N CYS A 338 -6.54 -3.70 -1.72
CA CYS A 338 -7.11 -4.73 -0.88
C CYS A 338 -6.75 -6.10 -1.44
N ALA A 339 -6.21 -7.00 -0.61
CA ALA A 339 -5.96 -8.39 -0.96
C ALA A 339 -7.02 -9.30 -0.33
N TYR A 340 -7.45 -10.31 -1.09
CA TYR A 340 -8.45 -11.28 -0.67
C TYR A 340 -8.20 -12.65 -1.31
N ARG A 341 -8.84 -13.70 -0.80
CA ARG A 341 -8.80 -15.04 -1.40
C ARG A 341 -9.92 -15.24 -2.42
N SER A 342 -9.56 -15.82 -3.57
CA SER A 342 -10.50 -16.31 -4.56
C SER A 342 -10.00 -17.66 -5.08
N ASN A 343 -10.80 -18.72 -4.91
CA ASN A 343 -10.46 -20.10 -5.28
C ASN A 343 -9.08 -20.52 -4.73
N SER A 344 -8.85 -20.28 -3.42
CA SER A 344 -7.59 -20.50 -2.70
C SER A 344 -6.37 -19.71 -3.19
N THR A 345 -6.49 -18.87 -4.23
CA THR A 345 -5.43 -17.97 -4.71
C THR A 345 -5.61 -16.56 -4.16
N TRP A 346 -4.51 -15.85 -3.88
CA TRP A 346 -4.55 -14.43 -3.60
C TRP A 346 -4.99 -13.64 -4.84
N ARG A 347 -5.85 -12.65 -4.60
CA ARG A 347 -6.24 -11.60 -5.53
C ARG A 347 -5.98 -10.27 -4.87
N THR A 348 -5.66 -9.27 -5.69
CA THR A 348 -5.48 -7.90 -5.26
C THR A 348 -6.39 -7.01 -6.11
N GLU A 349 -7.06 -6.07 -5.47
CA GLU A 349 -7.87 -5.04 -6.12
C GLU A 349 -7.31 -3.65 -5.76
N PHE A 350 -7.32 -2.75 -6.74
CA PHE A 350 -7.11 -1.32 -6.50
C PHE A 350 -8.35 -0.74 -5.80
N VAL A 351 -8.13 0.15 -4.84
CA VAL A 351 -9.19 0.73 -4.01
C VAL A 351 -9.31 2.24 -4.30
N GLU A 352 -8.26 2.99 -4.05
CA GLU A 352 -8.16 4.44 -4.28
C GLU A 352 -6.67 4.80 -4.45
N GLY A 353 -6.35 5.76 -5.32
CA GLY A 353 -4.99 6.30 -5.43
C GLY A 353 -4.73 7.29 -4.29
N ALA A 354 -3.72 7.06 -3.46
CA ALA A 354 -3.37 8.01 -2.41
C ALA A 354 -2.41 9.06 -2.98
N ASN A 355 -2.84 10.33 -2.97
CA ASN A 355 -2.08 11.44 -3.55
C ASN A 355 -0.81 11.84 -2.74
N SER A 356 -0.32 10.99 -1.83
CA SER A 356 0.98 11.13 -1.14
C SER A 356 1.38 9.84 -0.42
N PHE A 357 2.62 9.80 0.08
CA PHE A 357 3.06 8.86 1.12
C PHE A 357 2.13 8.88 2.33
N THR A 358 1.35 7.81 2.50
CA THR A 358 0.40 7.59 3.58
C THR A 358 1.03 6.69 4.64
N GLU A 359 1.01 7.15 5.90
CA GLU A 359 1.70 6.48 7.01
C GLU A 359 0.76 5.68 7.93
N SER A 360 -0.47 5.37 7.49
CA SER A 360 -1.37 4.50 8.26
C SER A 360 -2.58 4.04 7.45
N ILE A 361 -2.99 2.79 7.63
CA ILE A 361 -4.23 2.22 7.10
C ILE A 361 -4.87 1.36 8.19
N ALA A 362 -6.19 1.40 8.28
CA ALA A 362 -6.97 0.50 9.12
C ALA A 362 -8.04 -0.19 8.26
N LEU A 363 -8.28 -1.47 8.53
CA LEU A 363 -9.33 -2.28 7.91
C LEU A 363 -10.21 -2.88 9.01
N ALA A 364 -11.52 -2.86 8.80
CA ALA A 364 -12.45 -3.70 9.53
C ALA A 364 -13.58 -4.19 8.60
N LEU A 365 -14.27 -5.25 9.02
CA LEU A 365 -15.40 -5.84 8.29
C LEU A 365 -16.68 -5.66 9.11
N ASP A 366 -17.80 -5.39 8.45
CA ASP A 366 -19.11 -5.49 9.10
C ASP A 366 -19.65 -6.93 9.08
N ARG A 367 -20.83 -7.14 9.70
CA ARG A 367 -21.48 -8.45 9.81
C ARG A 367 -21.92 -9.09 8.49
N ASN A 368 -21.84 -8.36 7.37
CA ASN A 368 -22.13 -8.85 6.02
C ASN A 368 -20.84 -9.04 5.22
N ASP A 369 -19.70 -9.16 5.90
CA ASP A 369 -18.36 -9.28 5.32
C ASP A 369 -17.98 -8.11 4.40
N THR A 370 -18.62 -6.96 4.60
CA THR A 370 -18.32 -5.75 3.85
C THR A 370 -17.08 -5.07 4.42
N PRO A 371 -15.98 -4.93 3.66
CA PRO A 371 -14.78 -4.26 4.14
C PRO A 371 -14.96 -2.74 4.16
N TYR A 372 -14.44 -2.15 5.24
CA TYR A 372 -14.30 -0.73 5.46
C TYR A 372 -12.83 -0.42 5.68
N ILE A 373 -12.27 0.52 4.91
CA ILE A 373 -10.88 0.96 5.02
C ILE A 373 -10.85 2.41 5.46
N VAL A 374 -10.01 2.76 6.44
CA VAL A 374 -9.72 4.15 6.80
C VAL A 374 -8.30 4.52 6.42
N HIS A 375 -8.16 5.68 5.79
CA HIS A 375 -6.88 6.25 5.38
C HIS A 375 -6.86 7.78 5.44
N LYS A 376 -5.66 8.35 5.25
CA LYS A 376 -5.45 9.77 5.01
C LYS A 376 -5.76 10.10 3.55
N GLY A 377 -6.65 11.06 3.33
CA GLY A 377 -6.94 11.63 2.03
C GLY A 377 -6.51 13.10 1.97
N TYR A 378 -6.11 13.56 0.79
CA TYR A 378 -5.65 14.94 0.56
C TYR A 378 -6.75 15.79 -0.07
N GLU A 379 -6.86 17.05 0.36
CA GLU A 379 -7.72 18.04 -0.28
C GLU A 379 -6.87 19.01 -1.12
N ALA A 380 -7.35 19.36 -2.30
CA ALA A 380 -6.70 20.34 -3.17
C ALA A 380 -6.90 21.77 -2.62
N GLY A 381 -6.16 22.10 -1.56
CA GLY A 381 -6.02 23.47 -1.05
C GLY A 381 -5.10 24.29 -1.95
N GLY A 382 -5.41 25.58 -2.12
CA GLY A 382 -4.57 26.51 -2.87
C GLY A 382 -3.17 26.69 -2.25
N LEU A 383 -2.28 27.34 -3.01
CA LEU A 383 -0.90 27.66 -2.65
C LEU A 383 -0.69 27.88 -1.12
N PHE A 384 -0.05 26.91 -0.48
CA PHE A 384 0.47 26.89 0.91
C PHE A 384 -0.40 26.35 2.06
N ASP A 385 -1.44 25.53 1.86
CA ASP A 385 -1.98 24.71 2.96
C ASP A 385 -2.35 23.26 2.55
N PHE A 386 -1.60 22.28 3.09
CA PHE A 386 -1.81 20.85 2.86
C PHE A 386 -2.86 20.28 3.83
N SER A 387 -4.12 20.67 3.64
CA SER A 387 -5.22 20.11 4.42
C SER A 387 -5.50 18.65 4.03
N THR A 388 -5.71 17.81 5.03
CA THR A 388 -5.96 16.38 4.87
C THR A 388 -7.18 15.96 5.68
N CYS A 389 -7.90 14.97 5.17
CA CYS A 389 -9.12 14.45 5.77
C CYS A 389 -8.96 12.96 6.07
N ALA A 390 -9.61 12.49 7.13
CA ALA A 390 -9.76 11.07 7.35
C ALA A 390 -10.89 10.55 6.43
N ARG A 391 -10.55 9.62 5.54
CA ARG A 391 -11.48 9.02 4.57
C ARG A 391 -11.86 7.63 5.01
N LEU A 392 -13.15 7.32 4.92
CA LEU A 392 -13.70 5.98 5.01
C LEU A 392 -14.06 5.50 3.60
N LEU A 393 -13.48 4.39 3.20
CA LEU A 393 -13.82 3.62 2.02
C LEU A 393 -14.71 2.46 2.43
N LYS A 394 -15.87 2.28 1.79
CA LYS A 394 -16.75 1.12 1.97
C LYS A 394 -16.95 0.41 0.64
N LYS A 395 -16.65 -0.90 0.56
CA LYS A 395 -17.01 -1.69 -0.62
C LYS A 395 -18.52 -1.86 -0.65
N VAL A 396 -19.19 -1.33 -1.67
CA VAL A 396 -20.63 -1.51 -1.88
C VAL A 396 -20.82 -2.29 -3.16
N PRO A 397 -21.85 -3.15 -3.30
CA PRO A 397 -22.30 -3.54 -4.63
C PRO A 397 -22.57 -2.25 -5.42
N ALA A 398 -22.22 -2.17 -6.71
CA ALA A 398 -22.90 -1.16 -7.54
C ALA A 398 -24.40 -1.38 -7.37
N GLY A 399 -25.14 -0.27 -7.38
CA GLY A 399 -26.54 -0.35 -7.72
C GLY A 399 -26.73 -0.94 -9.12
N PRO A 400 -27.94 -0.88 -9.68
CA PRO A 400 -28.00 -0.73 -11.12
C PRO A 400 -27.13 0.49 -11.48
N GLY A 401 -25.97 0.23 -12.09
CA GLY A 401 -25.22 1.31 -12.72
C GLY A 401 -26.11 1.97 -13.76
N PRO A 402 -25.85 3.23 -14.14
CA PRO A 402 -26.60 3.81 -15.23
C PRO A 402 -26.44 2.91 -16.46
N GLU A 403 -27.57 2.53 -17.07
CA GLU A 403 -27.55 1.73 -18.30
C GLU A 403 -26.65 2.44 -19.34
N PRO A 404 -25.95 1.73 -20.24
CA PRO A 404 -25.07 2.37 -21.21
C PRO A 404 -25.80 3.39 -22.09
N GLY A 405 -25.66 4.68 -21.76
CA GLY A 405 -26.41 5.79 -22.38
C GLY A 405 -27.62 6.30 -21.58
N ALA A 406 -27.74 5.96 -20.30
CA ALA A 406 -28.63 6.65 -19.37
C ALA A 406 -28.12 8.07 -19.06
N ASP A 407 -29.07 8.99 -18.98
CA ASP A 407 -28.97 10.42 -18.75
C ASP A 407 -30.17 10.73 -17.84
N SER A 408 -29.92 10.83 -16.53
CA SER A 408 -30.96 10.79 -15.50
C SER A 408 -31.63 12.14 -15.26
N ASP A 409 -30.94 13.25 -15.51
CA ASP A 409 -31.47 14.61 -15.41
C ASP A 409 -31.80 15.26 -16.77
N ASN A 410 -31.51 14.57 -17.88
CA ASN A 410 -31.83 14.92 -19.28
C ASN A 410 -31.06 16.14 -19.79
N ASP A 411 -29.79 16.22 -19.42
CA ASP A 411 -28.89 17.33 -19.74
C ASP A 411 -28.01 17.06 -21.00
N SER A 412 -28.14 15.87 -21.60
CA SER A 412 -27.35 15.32 -22.72
C SER A 412 -25.94 14.82 -22.40
N LEU A 413 -25.56 14.73 -21.13
CA LEU A 413 -24.41 13.97 -20.64
C LEU A 413 -24.87 12.56 -20.21
N PRO A 414 -24.06 11.51 -20.41
CA PRO A 414 -24.36 10.22 -19.80
C PRO A 414 -23.93 10.18 -18.34
N ASP A 415 -24.79 9.69 -17.44
CA ASP A 415 -24.54 9.53 -16.00
C ASP A 415 -23.18 8.83 -15.72
N MET A 416 -22.84 7.83 -16.53
CA MET A 416 -21.59 7.07 -16.44
C MET A 416 -20.34 7.91 -16.77
N TRP A 417 -20.46 8.90 -17.64
CA TRP A 417 -19.37 9.81 -18.00
C TRP A 417 -19.21 10.88 -16.94
N GLU A 418 -20.29 11.50 -16.48
CA GLU A 418 -20.28 12.48 -15.39
C GLU A 418 -19.72 11.87 -14.10
N THR A 419 -20.24 10.71 -13.67
CA THR A 419 -19.74 10.01 -12.47
C THR A 419 -18.24 9.71 -12.57
N LYS A 420 -17.71 9.53 -13.79
CA LYS A 420 -16.28 9.24 -14.04
C LYS A 420 -15.38 10.46 -14.19
N LYS A 421 -15.92 11.60 -14.65
CA LYS A 421 -15.16 12.83 -14.96
C LYS A 421 -15.39 13.97 -13.98
N ILE A 422 -16.63 14.10 -13.50
CA ILE A 422 -17.16 15.16 -12.66
C ILE A 422 -17.41 14.64 -11.22
N GLY A 423 -17.67 13.33 -11.08
CA GLY A 423 -17.86 12.65 -9.80
C GLY A 423 -19.26 12.83 -9.18
N ASN A 424 -20.19 13.48 -9.88
CA ASN A 424 -21.57 13.70 -9.47
C ASN A 424 -22.45 14.06 -10.69
N LEU A 425 -23.77 14.01 -10.52
CA LEU A 425 -24.80 14.35 -11.52
C LEU A 425 -25.46 15.70 -11.23
N THR A 426 -24.67 16.76 -11.08
CA THR A 426 -25.21 18.12 -10.78
C THR A 426 -24.65 19.23 -11.68
N TYR A 427 -23.76 18.87 -12.60
CA TYR A 427 -23.18 19.78 -13.59
C TYR A 427 -23.75 19.45 -14.95
N SER A 428 -24.41 20.41 -15.57
CA SER A 428 -25.10 20.19 -16.84
C SER A 428 -24.15 20.17 -18.03
N GLY A 429 -24.59 19.62 -19.17
CA GLY A 429 -23.91 19.68 -20.46
C GLY A 429 -23.67 21.12 -20.97
N GLU A 430 -24.40 22.12 -20.45
CA GLU A 430 -24.22 23.54 -20.77
C GLU A 430 -23.19 24.25 -19.88
N ASP A 431 -22.79 23.66 -18.74
CA ASP A 431 -21.82 24.27 -17.82
C ASP A 431 -20.38 24.20 -18.35
N ASP A 432 -19.58 25.22 -18.02
CA ASP A 432 -18.13 25.31 -18.23
C ASP A 432 -17.47 25.16 -16.86
N SER A 433 -17.13 23.91 -16.49
CA SER A 433 -16.85 23.55 -15.09
C SER A 433 -15.44 23.91 -14.63
N ASP A 434 -14.48 24.01 -15.55
CA ASP A 434 -13.09 24.38 -15.30
C ASP A 434 -12.73 25.82 -15.74
N GLY A 435 -13.65 26.51 -16.43
CA GLY A 435 -13.51 27.90 -16.87
C GLY A 435 -12.63 28.06 -18.12
N ASP A 436 -12.49 27.02 -18.93
CA ASP A 436 -11.65 27.03 -20.13
C ASP A 436 -12.34 27.71 -21.35
N GLY A 437 -13.67 27.81 -21.34
CA GLY A 437 -14.50 28.39 -22.40
C GLY A 437 -15.24 27.38 -23.27
N TYR A 438 -15.16 26.08 -22.97
CA TYR A 438 -15.96 25.00 -23.57
C TYR A 438 -16.96 24.44 -22.55
N THR A 439 -18.08 23.90 -23.04
CA THR A 439 -19.06 23.26 -22.16
C THR A 439 -18.76 21.78 -21.95
N ASN A 440 -19.18 21.24 -20.80
CA ASN A 440 -19.05 19.82 -20.45
C ASN A 440 -19.50 18.89 -21.60
N PHE A 441 -20.56 19.24 -22.33
CA PHE A 441 -21.04 18.46 -23.49
C PHE A 441 -20.10 18.51 -24.70
N GLN A 442 -19.48 19.65 -24.97
CA GLN A 442 -18.47 19.77 -26.03
C GLN A 442 -17.22 18.94 -25.70
N GLU A 443 -16.89 18.83 -24.42
CA GLU A 443 -15.80 18.01 -23.92
C GLU A 443 -16.10 16.52 -23.91
N TYR A 444 -17.34 16.14 -23.54
CA TYR A 444 -17.85 14.79 -23.73
C TYR A 444 -17.71 14.35 -25.21
N GLN A 445 -18.09 15.23 -26.15
CA GLN A 445 -17.93 14.97 -27.59
C GLN A 445 -16.46 14.93 -28.05
N ALA A 446 -15.58 15.72 -27.44
CA ALA A 446 -14.15 15.76 -27.76
C ALA A 446 -13.32 14.65 -27.07
N GLY A 447 -13.85 14.03 -26.02
CA GLY A 447 -13.14 13.08 -25.16
C GLY A 447 -12.14 13.73 -24.20
N THR A 448 -12.31 15.03 -23.88
CA THR A 448 -11.43 15.78 -22.98
C THR A 448 -11.83 15.62 -21.51
N ASP A 449 -11.36 16.51 -20.62
CA ASP A 449 -11.56 16.39 -19.16
C ASP A 449 -12.11 17.70 -18.59
N PRO A 450 -13.41 17.73 -18.22
CA PRO A 450 -14.12 18.97 -17.88
C PRO A 450 -13.77 19.57 -16.53
N MET A 451 -12.78 19.00 -15.84
CA MET A 451 -12.23 19.54 -14.59
C MET A 451 -10.78 20.00 -14.79
N ASN A 452 -10.32 20.18 -16.03
CA ASN A 452 -8.93 20.46 -16.37
C ASN A 452 -8.76 21.43 -17.54
N ILE A 453 -8.60 22.70 -17.18
CA ILE A 453 -8.44 23.90 -18.03
C ILE A 453 -7.34 23.83 -19.13
N LEU A 454 -6.53 22.76 -19.13
CA LEU A 454 -5.49 22.45 -20.11
C LEU A 454 -5.96 21.50 -21.23
N THR A 455 -6.98 20.67 -21.01
CA THR A 455 -7.47 19.67 -21.97
C THR A 455 -8.65 20.19 -22.77
N ARG A 456 -8.39 21.03 -23.77
CA ARG A 456 -9.48 21.74 -24.47
C ARG A 456 -9.90 21.06 -25.78
N PRO A 457 -11.21 21.00 -26.12
CA PRO A 457 -11.68 20.67 -27.45
C PRO A 457 -10.96 21.48 -28.54
N ASN A 458 -10.49 20.79 -29.58
CA ASN A 458 -9.72 21.39 -30.70
C ASN A 458 -8.43 22.15 -30.31
N SER A 459 -7.90 21.96 -29.09
CA SER A 459 -6.53 22.41 -28.80
C SER A 459 -5.56 21.71 -29.76
N VAL A 460 -4.75 22.50 -30.47
CA VAL A 460 -3.65 21.95 -31.28
C VAL A 460 -2.56 21.55 -30.32
N ASP A 461 -2.66 20.31 -29.84
CA ASP A 461 -1.74 19.71 -28.89
C ASP A 461 -0.29 19.82 -29.39
N ARG A 462 0.48 20.73 -28.78
CA ARG A 462 1.93 20.87 -29.01
C ARG A 462 2.75 19.94 -28.10
N SER A 463 2.08 18.94 -27.50
CA SER A 463 2.61 17.98 -26.54
C SER A 463 2.26 16.52 -26.85
N ALA A 464 1.72 16.19 -28.05
CA ALA A 464 1.68 14.81 -28.53
C ALA A 464 2.06 14.71 -30.02
N SER A 465 3.23 14.15 -30.28
CA SER A 465 3.68 13.81 -31.63
C SER A 465 2.96 12.56 -32.15
N GLN A 466 1.77 12.72 -32.74
CA GLN A 466 1.26 11.74 -33.70
C GLN A 466 2.14 11.74 -34.96
N ILE A 467 3.27 11.04 -34.84
CA ILE A 467 4.00 10.53 -35.98
C ILE A 467 3.10 9.46 -36.60
N ASP A 468 2.45 9.79 -37.72
CA ASP A 468 1.68 8.80 -38.47
C ASP A 468 2.64 7.66 -38.90
N TYR A 469 2.48 6.50 -38.26
CA TYR A 469 3.29 5.32 -38.53
C TYR A 469 3.21 4.86 -39.99
N ARG A 470 2.20 5.28 -40.76
CA ARG A 470 2.13 5.05 -42.21
C ARG A 470 3.14 5.92 -42.97
N ILE A 471 3.38 7.15 -42.51
CA ILE A 471 4.41 8.04 -43.06
C ILE A 471 5.80 7.52 -42.69
N VAL A 472 6.03 7.11 -41.44
CA VAL A 472 7.33 6.52 -41.05
C VAL A 472 7.58 5.17 -41.74
N ALA A 473 6.59 4.28 -41.81
CA ALA A 473 6.71 3.05 -42.59
C ALA A 473 6.98 3.35 -44.07
N GLY A 474 6.31 4.35 -44.65
CA GLY A 474 6.56 4.83 -46.02
C GLY A 474 8.00 5.31 -46.22
N VAL A 475 8.50 6.17 -45.33
CA VAL A 475 9.88 6.69 -45.39
C VAL A 475 10.92 5.58 -45.18
N VAL A 476 10.69 4.65 -44.25
CA VAL A 476 11.56 3.49 -44.01
C VAL A 476 11.57 2.55 -45.23
N ILE A 477 10.41 2.24 -45.81
CA ILE A 477 10.30 1.40 -47.02
C ILE A 477 11.01 2.07 -48.20
N VAL A 478 10.78 3.36 -48.45
CA VAL A 478 11.47 4.11 -49.52
C VAL A 478 12.98 4.12 -49.29
N THR A 479 13.44 4.33 -48.06
CA THR A 479 14.87 4.32 -47.71
C THR A 479 15.49 2.93 -47.91
N LEU A 480 14.81 1.85 -47.51
CA LEU A 480 15.26 0.48 -47.74
C LEU A 480 15.28 0.10 -49.24
N VAL A 481 14.31 0.56 -50.03
CA VAL A 481 14.29 0.38 -51.48
C VAL A 481 15.45 1.13 -52.16
N ILE A 482 15.76 2.36 -51.72
CA ILE A 482 16.91 3.13 -52.20
C ILE A 482 18.23 2.42 -51.84
N ILE A 483 18.38 1.95 -50.60
CA ILE A 483 19.56 1.19 -50.15
C ILE A 483 19.72 -0.10 -50.98
N ALA A 484 18.65 -0.86 -51.20
CA ALA A 484 18.66 -2.06 -52.02
C ALA A 484 19.04 -1.76 -53.48
N ALA A 485 18.54 -0.66 -54.06
CA ALA A 485 18.91 -0.23 -55.40
C ALA A 485 20.39 0.19 -55.50
N VAL A 486 20.93 0.88 -54.48
CA VAL A 486 22.37 1.24 -54.41
C VAL A 486 23.25 0.00 -54.26
N ILE A 487 22.85 -0.98 -53.46
CA ILE A 487 23.57 -2.26 -53.33
C ILE A 487 23.52 -3.04 -54.65
N ALA A 488 22.38 -3.08 -55.34
CA ALA A 488 22.25 -3.73 -56.65
C ALA A 488 23.11 -3.04 -57.73
N MET A 489 23.13 -1.70 -57.78
CA MET A 489 23.99 -0.95 -58.70
C MET A 489 25.49 -1.14 -58.41
N SER A 490 25.87 -1.20 -57.13
CA SER A 490 27.23 -1.55 -56.70
C SER A 490 27.63 -2.97 -57.13
N SER A 491 26.71 -3.93 -56.99
CA SER A 491 26.93 -5.33 -57.36
C SER A 491 27.04 -5.52 -58.88
N CYS A 492 26.28 -4.76 -59.67
CA CYS A 492 26.37 -4.77 -61.14
C CYS A 492 27.69 -4.20 -61.67
N ARG A 493 28.41 -3.35 -60.90
CA ARG A 493 29.73 -2.83 -61.28
C ARG A 493 30.86 -3.86 -61.16
N TRP A 494 30.64 -5.00 -60.52
CA TRP A 494 31.67 -6.03 -60.31
C TRP A 494 31.64 -7.20 -61.31
N ARG A 495 30.74 -7.19 -62.30
CA ARG A 495 30.61 -8.29 -63.28
C ARG A 495 30.91 -7.89 -64.73
N LYS A 496 32.05 -7.19 -64.96
CA LYS A 496 32.58 -6.96 -66.32
C LYS A 496 34.07 -6.54 -66.43
N SER A 497 34.99 -7.37 -65.93
CA SER A 497 36.36 -7.49 -66.50
C SER A 497 37.15 -8.65 -65.90
N GLU A 498 37.24 -9.76 -66.64
CA GLU A 498 38.30 -10.78 -66.45
C GLU A 498 39.44 -10.55 -67.46
N PRO A 499 40.63 -11.17 -67.27
CA PRO A 499 41.89 -10.45 -67.44
C PRO A 499 42.60 -10.65 -68.78
N THR A 500 43.57 -9.78 -69.05
CA THR A 500 44.65 -10.03 -70.03
C THR A 500 46.03 -9.94 -69.38
N VAL A 501 46.89 -10.87 -69.76
CA VAL A 501 48.19 -11.18 -69.14
C VAL A 501 49.31 -10.42 -69.89
N ARG A 502 50.32 -9.87 -69.18
CA ARG A 502 51.78 -10.17 -69.39
C ARG A 502 52.80 -9.22 -68.69
N ASP A 503 53.87 -9.89 -68.24
CA ASP A 503 55.30 -9.51 -68.20
C ASP A 503 55.90 -8.47 -67.21
N ALA A 504 56.56 -9.04 -66.17
CA ALA A 504 58.01 -8.96 -65.88
C ALA A 504 58.67 -7.82 -65.04
N ALA A 505 59.53 -8.27 -64.10
CA ALA A 505 60.76 -7.63 -63.55
C ALA A 505 60.59 -6.38 -62.62
N THR A 506 61.39 -6.10 -61.57
CA THR A 506 62.58 -6.74 -60.92
C THR A 506 62.90 -6.05 -59.57
N SER A 507 63.59 -6.75 -58.62
CA SER A 507 64.56 -6.18 -57.62
C SER A 507 64.05 -5.19 -56.52
N SER A 508 64.53 -5.10 -55.26
CA SER A 508 65.53 -5.85 -54.46
C SER A 508 65.47 -5.50 -52.95
N LYS A 509 65.47 -6.55 -52.11
CA LYS A 509 66.15 -6.77 -50.79
C LYS A 509 66.14 -5.75 -49.60
N PRO A 510 66.44 -6.23 -48.35
CA PRO A 510 66.05 -5.58 -47.07
C PRO A 510 67.21 -5.36 -46.05
N SER A 511 66.88 -4.83 -44.85
CA SER A 511 67.55 -5.00 -43.53
C SER A 511 66.88 -4.03 -42.50
N ARG A 512 66.88 -4.19 -41.16
CA ARG A 512 67.37 -5.24 -40.23
C ARG A 512 66.70 -5.05 -38.85
N ASP A 513 66.69 -6.12 -38.04
CA ASP A 513 66.68 -6.16 -36.57
C ASP A 513 67.71 -5.18 -35.93
N GLU A 514 67.66 -4.78 -34.66
CA GLU A 514 67.52 -5.49 -33.36
C GLU A 514 67.15 -4.43 -32.27
N SER A 515 66.85 -4.67 -30.99
CA SER A 515 66.87 -5.85 -30.10
C SER A 515 65.79 -5.70 -28.96
N LEU A 516 65.99 -6.31 -27.78
CA LEU A 516 65.28 -6.07 -26.51
C LEU A 516 66.28 -5.75 -25.39
N GLU A 517 65.84 -5.13 -24.28
CA GLU A 517 66.17 -5.55 -22.90
C GLU A 517 65.32 -4.85 -21.82
N SER A 518 65.25 -5.39 -20.60
CA SER A 518 64.34 -4.96 -19.51
C SER A 518 64.91 -5.28 -18.09
N PRO A 519 64.13 -5.12 -16.99
CA PRO A 519 64.24 -4.12 -15.91
C PRO A 519 65.17 -4.53 -14.72
N PRO A 520 65.35 -3.71 -13.65
CA PRO A 520 64.66 -3.96 -12.34
C PRO A 520 64.44 -2.67 -11.46
N PRO A 521 64.36 -2.69 -10.10
CA PRO A 521 63.19 -2.97 -9.24
C PRO A 521 62.83 -1.80 -8.24
N PRO A 522 61.83 -1.94 -7.32
CA PRO A 522 61.31 -0.87 -6.42
C PRO A 522 61.72 -1.08 -4.93
N PRO A 523 61.04 -0.54 -3.88
CA PRO A 523 60.30 0.73 -3.65
C PRO A 523 60.86 1.55 -2.43
N SER A 524 60.24 2.69 -2.09
CA SER A 524 59.82 3.14 -0.73
C SER A 524 59.96 4.66 -0.51
N GLY A 525 58.91 5.29 0.03
CA GLY A 525 58.85 6.71 0.40
C GLY A 525 57.44 7.10 0.80
#